data_AF-A0A7W5P9Q5-F1
#
_entry.id   AF-A0A7W5P9Q5-F1
#
_cell.length_a   1.000
_cell.length_b   1.000
_cell.length_c   1.000
_cell.angle_alpha   90.00
_cell.angle_beta   90.00
_cell.angle_gamma   90.00
#
_symmetry.space_group_name_H-M   'P 1'
#
loop_
_entity.id
_entity.type
_entity.pdbx_description
1 polymer ?
#
loop_
_entity_poly.entity_id
_entity_poly.type
_entity_poly.pdbx_seq_one_letter_code
_entity_poly.pdbx_strand_id
1 'polypeptide(L)'
;MPSGLDTLRRATRAGLAPLALATLVAGCQALPAADAPGGAEDDPMAGAPPVTRGLDAEGLAGLLTAELAGQRGDYRRATLGYLAATERYGSAALAARAALAASFSSDPELLARAAGEWQRLAPDDEPPSRLLAGLAIQRGDWPAALEQRLRLVERGGESDLAAFVESALAEGADPAPLLARLRDHLARTGPGARRHDAELATALLEVAAGDNDAARRRLERLGQSAPELPALWLTRARLAQENGNHAGARDAARRGLAVSPGDARFILLIAQSELRLGNVAAAEAQTDALLDDHTGNHELRLALARLYLDEGHPEPARRLLLPLVDAPDTPPMAFYLLGAIAEAEGEVDNALLYYRQVAEGNEFLAARLRAAEMLIADDRLLDARAFLRIERLRHEASFSDLVSLEVELLEREGLTAEADALLDRELDRTPNDEQLLYLRAMRAWEQRDLEAMERDLGRIIERNPDSAMALNALGYTLADLGLEERLEEAREMIERAHDLEPGNPAILDSMGWVRFRLGDPEGALPWLERAYATLPDQEIAAHLAEVLWVLERRDEARQLVREALELFDDRPVLDELLERLPELAP
;
A
#
# COMPACT_ATOMS: atom_id res chain seq x y z
N MET A 1 -21.13 -46.98 42.49
CA MET A 1 -22.42 -47.71 42.50
C MET A 1 -23.52 -46.75 42.13
N PRO A 2 -24.49 -47.12 41.27
CA PRO A 2 -24.45 -48.12 40.18
C PRO A 2 -24.63 -47.41 38.81
N SER A 3 -24.07 -47.82 37.66
CA SER A 3 -24.07 -49.11 36.94
C SER A 3 -25.47 -49.56 36.47
N GLY A 4 -25.62 -49.75 35.16
CA GLY A 4 -26.80 -50.35 34.52
C GLY A 4 -26.67 -50.28 33.00
N LEU A 5 -25.83 -51.14 32.38
CA LEU A 5 -26.26 -52.40 31.72
C LEU A 5 -26.98 -52.13 30.39
N ASP A 6 -26.81 -52.82 29.28
CA ASP A 6 -26.03 -53.99 28.87
C ASP A 6 -26.27 -54.04 27.34
N THR A 7 -25.25 -54.00 26.48
CA THR A 7 -24.62 -55.15 25.81
C THR A 7 -25.42 -55.85 24.68
N LEU A 8 -24.61 -56.33 23.71
CA LEU A 8 -24.89 -57.39 22.71
C LEU A 8 -25.75 -56.93 21.51
N ARG A 9 -25.46 -57.26 20.25
CA ARG A 9 -24.60 -58.29 19.67
C ARG A 9 -24.60 -58.14 18.15
N ARG A 10 -23.48 -58.52 17.53
CA ARG A 10 -23.32 -58.88 16.11
C ARG A 10 -24.33 -59.95 15.69
N ALA A 11 -24.88 -59.85 14.48
CA ALA A 11 -24.94 -60.99 13.54
C ALA A 11 -25.41 -60.57 12.13
N THR A 12 -24.50 -60.82 11.20
CA THR A 12 -24.66 -61.06 9.76
C THR A 12 -25.91 -61.84 9.34
N ARG A 13 -26.57 -61.46 8.23
CA ARG A 13 -26.46 -62.15 6.92
C ARG A 13 -27.49 -61.63 5.90
N ALA A 14 -26.93 -61.39 4.72
CA ALA A 14 -27.49 -61.22 3.37
C ALA A 14 -28.89 -61.77 3.08
N GLY A 15 -29.63 -61.00 2.29
CA GLY A 15 -30.79 -61.48 1.54
C GLY A 15 -31.49 -60.38 0.73
N LEU A 16 -31.18 -60.33 -0.58
CA LEU A 16 -32.09 -59.98 -1.68
C LEU A 16 -32.41 -58.51 -1.98
N ALA A 17 -31.66 -58.04 -2.99
CA ALA A 17 -32.13 -57.46 -4.25
C ALA A 17 -32.64 -56.00 -4.31
N PRO A 18 -32.21 -55.23 -5.35
CA PRO A 18 -32.39 -53.79 -5.47
C PRO A 18 -33.65 -53.47 -6.29
N LEU A 19 -34.52 -52.58 -5.82
CA LEU A 19 -35.51 -51.95 -6.69
C LEU A 19 -36.05 -50.68 -6.04
N ALA A 20 -36.20 -49.66 -6.90
CA ALA A 20 -36.91 -48.40 -6.67
C ALA A 20 -36.13 -47.27 -5.97
N LEU A 21 -35.29 -46.55 -6.75
CA LEU A 21 -35.48 -45.09 -6.93
C LEU A 21 -34.62 -44.55 -8.09
N ALA A 22 -34.81 -45.08 -9.30
CA ALA A 22 -34.24 -44.55 -10.54
C ALA A 22 -35.34 -44.36 -11.60
N THR A 23 -36.42 -43.70 -11.23
CA THR A 23 -37.52 -43.36 -12.17
C THR A 23 -38.12 -42.01 -11.83
N LEU A 24 -37.38 -40.93 -12.08
CA LEU A 24 -37.93 -39.57 -12.24
C LEU A 24 -37.16 -38.73 -13.30
N VAL A 25 -36.44 -39.38 -14.23
CA VAL A 25 -35.85 -38.70 -15.41
C VAL A 25 -36.01 -39.60 -16.64
N ALA A 26 -37.23 -39.70 -17.16
CA ALA A 26 -37.53 -40.19 -18.51
C ALA A 26 -39.03 -39.98 -18.79
N GLY A 27 -39.41 -38.75 -19.05
CA GLY A 27 -40.80 -38.39 -19.30
C GLY A 27 -40.91 -37.15 -20.19
N CYS A 28 -40.34 -37.23 -21.39
CA CYS A 28 -40.74 -36.48 -22.59
C CYS A 28 -39.87 -36.98 -23.76
N GLN A 29 -40.13 -38.18 -24.25
CA GLN A 29 -39.79 -38.54 -25.62
C GLN A 29 -41.04 -38.44 -26.50
N ALA A 30 -40.81 -38.01 -27.74
CA ALA A 30 -41.58 -38.31 -28.94
C ALA A 30 -42.96 -37.63 -29.09
N LEU A 31 -42.94 -36.41 -29.64
CA LEU A 31 -43.96 -35.99 -30.60
C LEU A 31 -43.69 -36.74 -31.93
N PRO A 32 -44.73 -37.26 -32.61
CA PRO A 32 -44.54 -37.95 -33.87
C PRO A 32 -44.15 -36.96 -34.96
N ALA A 33 -43.12 -37.31 -35.74
CA ALA A 33 -42.78 -36.64 -36.98
C ALA A 33 -43.98 -36.73 -37.94
N ALA A 34 -44.69 -35.62 -38.09
CA ALA A 34 -45.57 -35.41 -39.22
C ALA A 34 -44.70 -34.84 -40.35
N ASP A 35 -44.58 -35.59 -41.44
CA ASP A 35 -44.03 -35.10 -42.71
C ASP A 35 -44.83 -33.86 -43.14
N ALA A 36 -44.21 -32.69 -42.99
CA ALA A 36 -44.62 -31.45 -43.65
C ALA A 36 -43.53 -31.09 -44.68
N PRO A 37 -43.87 -30.82 -45.96
CA PRO A 37 -42.88 -30.58 -46.99
C PRO A 37 -42.12 -29.29 -46.72
N GLY A 38 -40.81 -29.32 -46.93
CA GLY A 38 -39.93 -28.17 -46.80
C GLY A 38 -40.40 -26.97 -47.61
N GLY A 39 -40.79 -25.92 -46.91
CA GLY A 39 -40.61 -24.54 -47.35
C GLY A 39 -39.47 -23.99 -46.51
N ALA A 40 -38.51 -23.31 -47.15
CA ALA A 40 -37.72 -22.32 -46.43
C ALA A 40 -38.71 -21.45 -45.64
N GLU A 41 -38.53 -21.32 -44.33
CA GLU A 41 -39.26 -20.31 -43.58
C GLU A 41 -38.92 -18.98 -44.24
N ASP A 42 -39.85 -18.48 -45.08
CA ASP A 42 -39.86 -17.11 -45.52
C ASP A 42 -39.78 -16.28 -44.24
N ASP A 43 -38.64 -15.62 -44.02
CA ASP A 43 -38.49 -14.72 -42.90
C ASP A 43 -39.66 -13.72 -42.98
N PRO A 44 -40.62 -13.77 -42.04
CA PRO A 44 -41.82 -12.95 -42.10
C PRO A 44 -41.49 -11.44 -42.05
N MET A 45 -40.23 -11.09 -41.78
CA MET A 45 -39.69 -9.73 -41.78
C MET A 45 -39.02 -9.31 -43.10
N ALA A 46 -38.83 -10.21 -44.08
CA ALA A 46 -38.13 -9.91 -45.33
C ALA A 46 -38.75 -8.77 -46.16
N GLY A 47 -40.05 -8.51 -45.97
CA GLY A 47 -40.80 -7.42 -46.61
C GLY A 47 -41.27 -6.31 -45.66
N ALA A 48 -40.84 -6.32 -44.40
CA ALA A 48 -41.26 -5.31 -43.44
C ALA A 48 -40.65 -3.94 -43.80
N PRO A 49 -41.44 -2.84 -43.79
CA PRO A 49 -40.88 -1.52 -44.00
C PRO A 49 -39.84 -1.22 -42.91
N PRO A 50 -38.73 -0.52 -43.24
CA PRO A 50 -37.69 -0.23 -42.27
C PRO A 50 -38.29 0.52 -41.08
N VAL A 51 -37.94 0.10 -39.87
CA VAL A 51 -38.34 0.80 -38.64
C VAL A 51 -37.70 2.19 -38.68
N THR A 52 -38.53 3.22 -38.85
CA THR A 52 -38.07 4.61 -38.97
C THR A 52 -38.01 5.34 -37.61
N ARG A 53 -38.60 4.75 -36.56
CA ARG A 53 -38.53 5.21 -35.15
C ARG A 53 -38.66 4.01 -34.21
N GLY A 54 -37.82 3.94 -33.17
CA GLY A 54 -37.82 2.87 -32.18
C GLY A 54 -36.72 1.83 -32.40
N LEU A 55 -36.81 0.70 -31.70
CA LEU A 55 -35.86 -0.40 -31.83
C LEU A 55 -36.20 -1.25 -33.06
N ASP A 56 -35.24 -1.45 -33.95
CA ASP A 56 -35.34 -2.48 -34.99
C ASP A 56 -35.03 -3.88 -34.43
N ALA A 57 -35.30 -4.92 -35.22
CA ALA A 57 -35.11 -6.30 -34.79
C ALA A 57 -33.66 -6.57 -34.34
N GLU A 58 -32.68 -6.03 -35.06
CA GLU A 58 -31.26 -6.18 -34.76
C GLU A 58 -30.90 -5.53 -33.42
N GLY A 59 -31.32 -4.28 -33.18
CA GLY A 59 -31.00 -3.59 -31.94
C GLY A 59 -31.81 -4.07 -30.74
N LEU A 60 -33.04 -4.57 -30.93
CA LEU A 60 -33.78 -5.25 -29.85
C LEU A 60 -33.07 -6.54 -29.45
N ALA A 61 -32.67 -7.37 -30.42
CA ALA A 61 -31.90 -8.59 -30.15
C ALA A 61 -30.55 -8.29 -29.49
N GLY A 62 -29.85 -7.25 -29.94
CA GLY A 62 -28.59 -6.79 -29.36
C GLY A 62 -28.74 -6.34 -27.91
N LEU A 63 -29.77 -5.53 -27.60
CA LEU A 63 -30.04 -5.08 -26.23
C LEU A 63 -30.44 -6.23 -25.29
N LEU A 64 -31.29 -7.16 -25.75
CA LEU A 64 -31.66 -8.34 -24.96
C LEU A 64 -30.44 -9.24 -24.68
N THR A 65 -29.55 -9.38 -25.67
CA THR A 65 -28.29 -10.12 -25.50
C THR A 65 -27.40 -9.45 -24.45
N ALA A 66 -27.28 -8.12 -24.50
CA ALA A 66 -26.51 -7.35 -23.52
C ALA A 66 -27.08 -7.51 -22.10
N GLU A 67 -28.41 -7.43 -21.96
CA GLU A 67 -29.09 -7.58 -20.67
C GLU A 67 -28.90 -8.98 -20.07
N LEU A 68 -29.07 -10.03 -20.88
CA LEU A 68 -28.86 -11.41 -20.46
C LEU A 68 -27.40 -11.69 -20.09
N ALA A 69 -26.45 -11.08 -20.78
CA ALA A 69 -25.02 -11.17 -20.44
C ALA A 69 -24.76 -10.55 -19.06
N GLY A 70 -25.30 -9.35 -18.80
CA GLY A 70 -25.15 -8.67 -17.51
C GLY A 70 -25.77 -9.45 -16.35
N GLN A 71 -26.94 -10.06 -16.54
CA GLN A 71 -27.59 -10.93 -15.53
C GLN A 71 -26.77 -12.18 -15.20
N ARG A 72 -25.91 -12.63 -16.13
CA ARG A 72 -25.02 -13.79 -15.94
C ARG A 72 -23.64 -13.40 -15.42
N GLY A 73 -23.40 -12.12 -15.12
CA GLY A 73 -22.12 -11.61 -14.66
C GLY A 73 -21.09 -11.35 -15.78
N ASP A 74 -21.46 -11.49 -17.05
CA ASP A 74 -20.60 -11.13 -18.19
C ASP A 74 -20.75 -9.64 -18.51
N TYR A 75 -20.19 -8.82 -17.61
CA TYR A 75 -20.29 -7.36 -17.66
C TYR A 75 -19.55 -6.74 -18.85
N ARG A 76 -18.47 -7.37 -19.32
CA ARG A 76 -17.74 -6.92 -20.51
C ARG A 76 -18.61 -7.02 -21.75
N ARG A 77 -19.24 -8.18 -21.97
CA ARG A 77 -20.14 -8.38 -23.12
C ARG A 77 -21.39 -7.51 -23.02
N ALA A 78 -21.96 -7.37 -21.83
CA ALA A 78 -23.09 -6.47 -21.58
C ALA A 78 -22.75 -5.03 -21.98
N THR A 79 -21.59 -4.53 -21.53
CA THR A 79 -21.12 -3.18 -21.83
C THR A 79 -20.95 -2.94 -23.32
N LEU A 80 -20.28 -3.85 -24.05
CA LEU A 80 -20.08 -3.73 -25.49
C LEU A 80 -21.42 -3.71 -26.25
N GLY A 81 -22.40 -4.52 -25.82
CA GLY A 81 -23.73 -4.51 -26.39
C GLY A 81 -24.49 -3.20 -26.15
N TYR A 82 -24.41 -2.64 -24.93
CA TYR A 82 -25.00 -1.33 -24.63
C TYR A 82 -24.29 -0.19 -25.38
N LEU A 83 -22.97 -0.26 -25.58
CA LEU A 83 -22.23 0.72 -26.38
C LEU A 83 -22.62 0.68 -27.85
N ALA A 84 -22.75 -0.51 -28.45
CA ALA A 84 -23.21 -0.65 -29.83
C ALA A 84 -24.62 -0.08 -30.01
N ALA A 85 -25.52 -0.33 -29.05
CA ALA A 85 -26.86 0.25 -29.06
C ALA A 85 -26.83 1.77 -28.83
N THR A 86 -25.92 2.27 -27.99
CA THR A 86 -25.70 3.71 -27.78
C THR A 86 -25.28 4.39 -29.08
N GLU A 87 -24.35 3.80 -29.83
CA GLU A 87 -23.89 4.31 -31.12
C GLU A 87 -25.01 4.32 -32.15
N ARG A 88 -25.81 3.25 -32.22
CA ARG A 88 -26.94 3.15 -33.16
C ARG A 88 -28.05 4.15 -32.88
N TYR A 89 -28.35 4.40 -31.60
CA TYR A 89 -29.56 5.14 -31.21
C TYR A 89 -29.28 6.52 -30.61
N GLY A 90 -28.03 6.88 -30.33
CA GLY A 90 -27.67 8.15 -29.71
C GLY A 90 -28.27 8.37 -28.31
N SER A 91 -28.51 7.28 -27.55
CA SER A 91 -29.22 7.34 -26.27
C SER A 91 -28.27 7.45 -25.08
N ALA A 92 -28.35 8.56 -24.34
CA ALA A 92 -27.60 8.75 -23.10
C ALA A 92 -27.93 7.72 -22.02
N ALA A 93 -29.18 7.24 -21.95
CA ALA A 93 -29.58 6.22 -20.98
C ALA A 93 -28.90 4.86 -21.26
N LEU A 94 -28.66 4.54 -22.54
CA LEU A 94 -27.91 3.34 -22.92
C LEU A 94 -26.42 3.51 -22.61
N ALA A 95 -25.86 4.69 -22.80
CA ALA A 95 -24.49 5.00 -22.42
C ALA A 95 -24.28 4.90 -20.90
N ALA A 96 -25.25 5.40 -20.11
CA ALA A 96 -25.27 5.26 -18.66
C ALA A 96 -25.33 3.80 -18.22
N ARG A 97 -26.15 2.98 -18.90
CA ARG A 97 -26.24 1.54 -18.64
C ARG A 97 -24.95 0.80 -19.03
N ALA A 98 -24.29 1.23 -20.11
CA ALA A 98 -22.97 0.74 -20.48
C ALA A 98 -21.93 1.05 -19.39
N ALA A 99 -21.88 2.30 -18.90
CA ALA A 99 -20.94 2.70 -17.85
C ALA A 99 -21.20 1.94 -16.53
N LEU A 100 -22.47 1.72 -16.17
CA LEU A 100 -22.82 0.91 -15.00
C LEU A 100 -22.40 -0.55 -15.16
N ALA A 101 -22.61 -1.17 -16.33
CA ALA A 101 -22.11 -2.53 -16.55
C ALA A 101 -20.58 -2.57 -16.48
N ALA A 102 -19.91 -1.59 -17.08
CA ALA A 102 -18.46 -1.50 -17.10
C ALA A 102 -17.84 -1.33 -15.70
N SER A 103 -18.54 -0.69 -14.75
CA SER A 103 -18.03 -0.55 -13.37
C SER A 103 -17.92 -1.88 -12.62
N PHE A 104 -18.58 -2.94 -13.10
CA PHE A 104 -18.44 -4.30 -12.58
C PHE A 104 -17.51 -5.17 -13.44
N SER A 105 -16.94 -4.61 -14.51
CA SER A 105 -15.88 -5.26 -15.27
C SER A 105 -14.52 -4.86 -14.72
N SER A 106 -13.56 -5.79 -14.69
CA SER A 106 -12.16 -5.50 -14.35
C SER A 106 -11.42 -4.84 -15.53
N ASP A 107 -12.07 -3.92 -16.24
CA ASP A 107 -11.61 -3.29 -17.50
C ASP A 107 -11.81 -1.76 -17.42
N PRO A 108 -10.84 -1.01 -16.87
CA PRO A 108 -10.96 0.42 -16.65
C PRO A 108 -11.01 1.24 -17.96
N GLU A 109 -10.39 0.77 -19.04
CA GLU A 109 -10.45 1.38 -20.37
C GLU A 109 -11.87 1.32 -20.94
N LEU A 110 -12.55 0.18 -20.76
CA LEU A 110 -13.92 0.00 -21.19
C LEU A 110 -14.89 0.90 -20.40
N LEU A 111 -14.66 1.05 -19.09
CA LEU A 111 -15.40 2.01 -18.27
C LEU A 111 -15.14 3.45 -18.72
N ALA A 112 -13.89 3.83 -18.99
CA ALA A 112 -13.52 5.15 -19.48
C ALA A 112 -14.24 5.47 -20.80
N ARG A 113 -14.27 4.52 -21.74
CA ARG A 113 -14.98 4.67 -23.01
C ARG A 113 -16.48 4.86 -22.81
N ALA A 114 -17.11 4.04 -21.95
CA ALA A 114 -18.54 4.13 -21.70
C ALA A 114 -18.94 5.42 -20.98
N ALA A 115 -18.16 5.85 -19.97
CA ALA A 115 -18.36 7.12 -19.30
C ALA A 115 -18.12 8.31 -20.24
N GLY A 116 -17.15 8.22 -21.16
CA GLY A 116 -16.88 9.24 -22.18
C GLY A 116 -18.05 9.41 -23.16
N GLU A 117 -18.63 8.30 -23.66
CA GLU A 117 -19.82 8.35 -24.51
C GLU A 117 -21.04 8.88 -23.76
N TRP A 118 -21.21 8.50 -22.49
CA TRP A 118 -22.26 9.06 -21.65
C TRP A 118 -22.10 10.57 -21.49
N GLN A 119 -20.90 11.04 -21.17
CA GLN A 119 -20.61 12.48 -21.06
C GLN A 119 -20.84 13.22 -22.38
N ARG A 120 -20.55 12.60 -23.53
CA ARG A 120 -20.78 13.22 -24.85
C ARG A 120 -22.27 13.39 -25.15
N LEU A 121 -23.10 12.42 -24.77
CA LEU A 121 -24.54 12.39 -25.07
C LEU A 121 -25.39 13.14 -24.04
N ALA A 122 -24.98 13.12 -22.78
CA ALA A 122 -25.59 13.88 -21.70
C ALA A 122 -24.49 14.72 -21.03
N PRO A 123 -24.07 15.83 -21.67
CA PRO A 123 -23.01 16.66 -21.14
C PRO A 123 -23.32 17.14 -19.73
N ASP A 124 -24.58 17.44 -19.41
CA ASP A 124 -24.98 18.03 -18.12
C ASP A 124 -24.98 17.04 -16.94
N ASP A 125 -24.93 15.73 -17.20
CA ASP A 125 -24.94 14.70 -16.15
C ASP A 125 -23.65 14.73 -15.30
N GLU A 126 -23.81 14.61 -13.97
CA GLU A 126 -22.68 14.56 -13.03
C GLU A 126 -21.92 13.22 -13.00
N PRO A 127 -22.59 12.04 -13.02
CA PRO A 127 -21.89 10.76 -12.82
C PRO A 127 -20.74 10.47 -13.81
N PRO A 128 -20.83 10.80 -15.12
CA PRO A 128 -19.71 10.63 -16.03
C PRO A 128 -18.45 11.34 -15.57
N SER A 129 -18.59 12.58 -15.09
CA SER A 129 -17.45 13.38 -14.63
C SER A 129 -16.84 12.79 -13.36
N ARG A 130 -17.65 12.25 -12.44
CA ARG A 130 -17.14 11.54 -11.25
C ARG A 130 -16.35 10.27 -11.63
N LEU A 131 -16.90 9.45 -12.53
CA LEU A 131 -16.26 8.22 -13.00
C LEU A 131 -14.94 8.52 -13.72
N LEU A 132 -14.95 9.48 -14.65
CA LEU A 132 -13.76 9.87 -15.40
C LEU A 132 -12.70 10.51 -14.50
N ALA A 133 -13.10 11.29 -13.48
CA ALA A 133 -12.16 11.83 -12.49
C ALA A 133 -11.47 10.71 -11.70
N GLY A 134 -12.22 9.71 -11.21
CA GLY A 134 -11.67 8.57 -10.48
C GLY A 134 -10.70 7.74 -11.33
N LEU A 135 -11.07 7.46 -12.58
CA LEU A 135 -10.20 6.75 -13.53
C LEU A 135 -8.95 7.54 -13.92
N ALA A 136 -9.03 8.86 -13.94
CA ALA A 136 -7.87 9.71 -14.17
C ALA A 136 -6.91 9.67 -12.96
N ILE A 137 -7.44 9.75 -11.73
CA ILE A 137 -6.64 9.60 -10.49
C ILE A 137 -5.92 8.25 -10.45
N GLN A 138 -6.62 7.15 -10.74
CA GLN A 138 -6.02 5.81 -10.76
C GLN A 138 -4.86 5.66 -11.75
N ARG A 139 -4.87 6.44 -12.84
CA ARG A 139 -3.82 6.45 -13.86
C ARG A 139 -2.73 7.50 -13.59
N GLY A 140 -2.82 8.25 -12.49
CA GLY A 140 -1.93 9.38 -12.20
C GLY A 140 -2.14 10.60 -13.11
N ASP A 141 -3.22 10.65 -13.90
CA ASP A 141 -3.54 11.77 -14.78
C ASP A 141 -4.30 12.87 -14.01
N TRP A 142 -3.57 13.57 -13.14
CA TRP A 142 -4.09 14.65 -12.30
C TRP A 142 -4.72 15.80 -13.10
N PRO A 143 -4.15 16.25 -14.24
CA PRO A 143 -4.76 17.30 -15.06
C PRO A 143 -6.14 16.89 -15.60
N ALA A 144 -6.29 15.66 -16.11
CA ALA A 144 -7.59 15.19 -16.55
C ALA A 144 -8.58 15.03 -15.38
N ALA A 145 -8.11 14.57 -14.21
CA ALA A 145 -8.96 14.47 -13.03
C ALA A 145 -9.48 15.84 -12.58
N LEU A 146 -8.60 16.86 -12.58
CA LEU A 146 -8.97 18.23 -12.25
C LEU A 146 -9.99 18.79 -13.24
N GLU A 147 -9.81 18.55 -14.53
CA GLU A 147 -10.76 18.97 -15.57
C GLU A 147 -12.19 18.47 -15.28
N GLN A 148 -12.30 17.18 -14.94
CA GLN A 148 -13.60 16.58 -14.64
C GLN A 148 -14.21 17.14 -13.34
N ARG A 149 -13.40 17.40 -12.31
CA ARG A 149 -13.85 18.03 -11.07
C ARG A 149 -14.32 19.46 -11.28
N LEU A 150 -13.60 20.26 -12.08
CA LEU A 150 -14.02 21.62 -12.39
C LEU A 150 -15.37 21.67 -13.09
N ARG A 151 -15.68 20.71 -13.97
CA ARG A 151 -17.01 20.58 -14.59
C ARG A 151 -18.12 20.35 -13.57
N LEU A 152 -17.86 19.55 -12.53
CA LEU A 152 -18.81 19.34 -11.43
C LEU A 152 -19.05 20.64 -10.65
N VAL A 153 -17.98 21.38 -10.33
CA VAL A 153 -18.05 22.65 -9.59
C VAL A 153 -18.80 23.73 -10.39
N GLU A 154 -18.55 23.83 -11.69
CA GLU A 154 -19.23 24.77 -12.59
C GLU A 154 -20.76 24.56 -12.60
N ARG A 155 -21.22 23.31 -12.38
CA ARG A 155 -22.63 22.92 -12.35
C ARG A 155 -23.32 23.05 -11.00
N GLY A 156 -22.58 23.47 -9.97
CA GLY A 156 -23.11 23.64 -8.62
C GLY A 156 -23.01 22.39 -7.74
N GLY A 157 -22.23 21.40 -8.15
CA GLY A 157 -21.80 20.33 -7.25
C GLY A 157 -20.90 20.85 -6.12
N GLU A 158 -20.70 20.02 -5.10
CA GLU A 158 -19.76 20.30 -4.00
C GLU A 158 -18.33 20.52 -4.54
N SER A 159 -17.64 21.49 -3.94
CA SER A 159 -16.28 21.90 -4.33
C SER A 159 -15.30 21.41 -3.28
N ASP A 160 -14.57 20.35 -3.63
CA ASP A 160 -13.48 19.76 -2.84
C ASP A 160 -12.14 19.89 -3.59
N LEU A 161 -11.92 21.03 -4.25
CA LEU A 161 -10.74 21.27 -5.07
C LEU A 161 -9.48 21.35 -4.22
N ALA A 162 -9.56 21.97 -3.03
CA ALA A 162 -8.40 22.03 -2.13
C ALA A 162 -7.99 20.63 -1.66
N ALA A 163 -8.92 19.80 -1.21
CA ALA A 163 -8.65 18.42 -0.79
C ALA A 163 -8.12 17.56 -1.95
N PHE A 164 -8.66 17.74 -3.15
CA PHE A 164 -8.14 17.08 -4.35
C PHE A 164 -6.68 17.47 -4.64
N VAL A 165 -6.36 18.76 -4.56
CA VAL A 165 -4.98 19.25 -4.76
C VAL A 165 -4.02 18.71 -3.69
N GLU A 166 -4.44 18.67 -2.42
CA GLU A 166 -3.62 18.07 -1.35
C GLU A 166 -3.27 16.62 -1.67
N SER A 167 -4.26 15.82 -2.10
CA SER A 167 -4.04 14.43 -2.52
C SER A 167 -3.13 14.33 -3.74
N ALA A 168 -3.32 15.18 -4.75
CA ALA A 168 -2.49 15.17 -5.96
C ALA A 168 -1.01 15.47 -5.64
N LEU A 169 -0.76 16.46 -4.78
CA LEU A 169 0.60 16.83 -4.37
C LEU A 169 1.26 15.74 -3.51
N ALA A 170 0.49 15.07 -2.63
CA ALA A 170 1.01 13.96 -1.83
C ALA A 170 1.47 12.77 -2.69
N GLU A 171 0.81 12.55 -3.83
CA GLU A 171 1.16 11.53 -4.83
C GLU A 171 2.18 12.03 -5.88
N GLY A 172 2.82 13.19 -5.65
CA GLY A 172 3.89 13.69 -6.49
C GLY A 172 3.46 14.33 -7.82
N ALA A 173 2.21 14.81 -7.94
CA ALA A 173 1.75 15.48 -9.16
C ALA A 173 2.54 16.77 -9.49
N ASP A 174 2.80 17.02 -10.78
CA ASP A 174 3.35 18.30 -11.24
C ASP A 174 2.34 19.44 -10.97
N PRO A 175 2.70 20.46 -10.16
CA PRO A 175 1.81 21.55 -9.83
C PRO A 175 1.52 22.48 -11.02
N ALA A 176 2.42 22.59 -12.00
CA ALA A 176 2.31 23.57 -13.09
C ALA A 176 1.04 23.44 -13.96
N PRO A 177 0.68 22.25 -14.49
CA PRO A 177 -0.54 22.09 -15.30
C PRO A 177 -1.81 22.31 -14.49
N LEU A 178 -1.84 21.86 -13.23
CA LEU A 178 -2.98 22.05 -12.33
C LEU A 178 -3.18 23.53 -12.01
N LEU A 179 -2.08 24.24 -11.75
CA LEU A 179 -2.08 25.66 -11.42
C LEU A 179 -2.56 26.51 -12.60
N ALA A 180 -2.09 26.22 -13.81
CA ALA A 180 -2.55 26.89 -15.03
C ALA A 180 -4.08 26.73 -15.20
N ARG A 181 -4.59 25.51 -14.96
CA ARG A 181 -6.00 25.22 -15.14
C ARG A 181 -6.90 25.90 -14.09
N LEU A 182 -6.49 25.90 -12.82
CA LEU A 182 -7.23 26.57 -11.75
C LEU A 182 -7.21 28.10 -11.91
N ARG A 183 -6.11 28.69 -12.39
CA ARG A 183 -6.04 30.13 -12.71
C ARG A 183 -7.04 30.52 -13.80
N ASP A 184 -7.17 29.72 -14.86
CA ASP A 184 -8.17 29.93 -15.91
C ASP A 184 -9.61 29.81 -15.38
N HIS A 185 -9.89 28.81 -14.53
CA HIS A 185 -11.19 28.68 -13.88
C HIS A 185 -11.51 29.90 -13.01
N LEU A 186 -10.58 30.34 -12.16
CA LEU A 186 -10.74 31.53 -11.31
C LEU A 186 -10.97 32.83 -12.08
N ALA A 187 -10.47 32.95 -13.32
CA ALA A 187 -10.72 34.10 -14.17
C ALA A 187 -12.19 34.18 -14.64
N ARG A 188 -12.87 33.03 -14.73
CA ARG A 188 -14.27 32.90 -15.19
C ARG A 188 -15.28 32.78 -14.05
N THR A 189 -14.83 32.45 -12.85
CA THR A 189 -15.69 32.21 -11.68
C THR A 189 -15.99 33.49 -10.89
N GLY A 190 -17.28 33.81 -10.72
CA GLY A 190 -17.76 34.94 -9.90
C GLY A 190 -17.49 34.76 -8.39
N PRO A 191 -17.76 35.77 -7.56
CA PRO A 191 -17.56 35.68 -6.10
C PRO A 191 -18.49 34.65 -5.45
N GLY A 192 -18.00 33.94 -4.42
CA GLY A 192 -18.78 32.97 -3.63
C GLY A 192 -17.93 31.81 -3.08
N ALA A 193 -18.56 30.90 -2.33
CA ALA A 193 -17.87 29.78 -1.66
C ALA A 193 -17.06 28.88 -2.61
N ARG A 194 -17.59 28.58 -3.80
CA ARG A 194 -16.88 27.83 -4.86
C ARG A 194 -15.59 28.52 -5.30
N ARG A 195 -15.59 29.86 -5.33
CA ARG A 195 -14.40 30.64 -5.61
C ARG A 195 -13.39 30.50 -4.47
N HIS A 196 -13.83 30.51 -3.21
CA HIS A 196 -12.94 30.39 -2.06
C HIS A 196 -12.17 29.07 -2.05
N ASP A 197 -12.84 27.95 -2.32
CA ASP A 197 -12.20 26.63 -2.41
C ASP A 197 -11.19 26.57 -3.58
N ALA A 198 -11.55 27.09 -4.76
CA ALA A 198 -10.62 27.21 -5.88
C ALA A 198 -9.42 28.13 -5.57
N GLU A 199 -9.60 29.22 -4.82
CA GLU A 199 -8.52 30.10 -4.37
C GLU A 199 -7.59 29.39 -3.37
N LEU A 200 -8.11 28.53 -2.47
CA LEU A 200 -7.30 27.69 -1.58
C LEU A 200 -6.50 26.66 -2.36
N ALA A 201 -7.15 25.90 -3.24
CA ALA A 201 -6.51 24.92 -4.12
C ALA A 201 -5.37 25.57 -4.94
N THR A 202 -5.61 26.78 -5.47
CA THR A 202 -4.61 27.53 -6.22
C THR A 202 -3.44 27.95 -5.33
N ALA A 203 -3.70 28.40 -4.09
CA ALA A 203 -2.63 28.76 -3.16
C ALA A 203 -1.74 27.56 -2.82
N LEU A 204 -2.32 26.38 -2.59
CA LEU A 204 -1.57 25.15 -2.32
C LEU A 204 -0.62 24.80 -3.48
N LEU A 205 -1.09 24.91 -4.73
CA LEU A 205 -0.26 24.69 -5.92
C LEU A 205 0.80 25.77 -6.11
N GLU A 206 0.51 27.02 -5.76
CA GLU A 206 1.51 28.10 -5.79
C GLU A 206 2.66 27.83 -4.81
N VAL A 207 2.35 27.31 -3.61
CA VAL A 207 3.37 26.88 -2.64
C VAL A 207 4.19 25.71 -3.20
N ALA A 208 3.53 24.68 -3.72
CA ALA A 208 4.22 23.53 -4.32
C ALA A 208 5.11 23.91 -5.53
N ALA A 209 4.71 24.93 -6.29
CA ALA A 209 5.51 25.49 -7.38
C ALA A 209 6.62 26.46 -6.92
N GLY A 210 6.77 26.70 -5.61
CA GLY A 210 7.74 27.63 -5.03
C GLY A 210 7.38 29.12 -5.11
N ASP A 211 6.18 29.46 -5.60
CA ASP A 211 5.68 30.84 -5.68
C ASP A 211 4.96 31.26 -4.38
N ASN A 212 5.70 31.20 -3.27
CA ASN A 212 5.21 31.49 -1.92
C ASN A 212 4.63 32.91 -1.79
N ASP A 213 5.14 33.85 -2.59
CA ASP A 213 4.69 35.23 -2.61
C ASP A 213 3.31 35.38 -3.28
N ALA A 214 3.04 34.67 -4.38
CA ALA A 214 1.70 34.63 -4.96
C ALA A 214 0.71 33.95 -4.02
N ALA A 215 1.09 32.81 -3.43
CA ALA A 215 0.27 32.10 -2.45
C ALA A 215 -0.11 33.01 -1.28
N ARG A 216 0.88 33.71 -0.70
CA ARG A 216 0.66 34.64 0.42
C ARG A 216 -0.32 35.76 0.05
N ARG A 217 -0.12 36.44 -1.09
CA ARG A 217 -1.04 37.50 -1.55
C ARG A 217 -2.44 36.97 -1.82
N ARG A 218 -2.56 35.75 -2.33
CA ARG A 218 -3.86 35.08 -2.56
C ARG A 218 -4.59 34.82 -1.26
N LEU A 219 -3.92 34.18 -0.32
CA LEU A 219 -4.47 33.90 1.01
C LEU A 219 -4.80 35.20 1.76
N GLU A 220 -4.06 36.30 1.55
CA GLU A 220 -4.36 37.61 2.16
C GLU A 220 -5.67 38.18 1.65
N ARG A 221 -5.91 38.14 0.34
CA ARG A 221 -7.18 38.54 -0.25
C ARG A 221 -8.32 37.64 0.20
N LEU A 222 -8.09 36.32 0.24
CA LEU A 222 -9.10 35.36 0.69
C LEU A 222 -9.50 35.60 2.16
N GLY A 223 -8.55 35.93 3.03
CA GLY A 223 -8.86 36.27 4.42
C GLY A 223 -9.61 37.58 4.63
N GLN A 224 -9.67 38.45 3.62
CA GLN A 224 -10.53 39.64 3.66
C GLN A 224 -11.97 39.31 3.29
N SER A 225 -12.20 38.32 2.42
CA SER A 225 -13.53 37.95 1.94
C SER A 225 -14.17 36.78 2.70
N ALA A 226 -13.36 35.90 3.28
CA ALA A 226 -13.81 34.66 3.92
C ALA A 226 -12.97 34.32 5.17
N PRO A 227 -12.91 35.22 6.18
CA PRO A 227 -12.16 34.97 7.41
C PRO A 227 -12.70 33.80 8.26
N GLU A 228 -13.91 33.31 7.96
CA GLU A 228 -14.57 32.19 8.65
C GLU A 228 -14.12 30.80 8.17
N LEU A 229 -13.22 30.70 7.20
CA LEU A 229 -12.74 29.42 6.67
C LEU A 229 -11.57 28.88 7.52
N PRO A 230 -11.70 27.72 8.19
CA PRO A 230 -10.58 27.14 8.93
C PRO A 230 -9.40 26.77 8.02
N ALA A 231 -9.69 26.16 6.86
CA ALA A 231 -8.68 25.73 5.90
C ALA A 231 -7.75 26.89 5.46
N LEU A 232 -8.29 28.10 5.30
CA LEU A 232 -7.50 29.30 5.02
C LEU A 232 -6.44 29.54 6.08
N TRP A 233 -6.83 29.56 7.36
CA TRP A 233 -5.90 29.84 8.45
C TRP A 233 -4.88 28.73 8.62
N LEU A 234 -5.27 27.48 8.35
CA LEU A 234 -4.37 26.34 8.38
C LEU A 234 -3.28 26.46 7.30
N THR A 235 -3.67 26.73 6.05
CA THR A 235 -2.72 26.93 4.95
C THR A 235 -1.82 28.15 5.22
N ARG A 236 -2.37 29.26 5.73
CA ARG A 236 -1.56 30.44 6.10
C ARG A 236 -0.54 30.14 7.18
N ALA A 237 -0.94 29.38 8.21
CA ALA A 237 -0.07 29.03 9.31
C ALA A 237 1.09 28.13 8.86
N ARG A 238 0.78 27.08 8.08
CA ARG A 238 1.79 26.16 7.50
C ARG A 238 2.77 26.91 6.59
N LEU A 239 2.27 27.72 5.66
CA LEU A 239 3.11 28.50 4.76
C LEU A 239 4.02 29.48 5.53
N ALA A 240 3.51 30.13 6.56
CA ALA A 240 4.33 31.01 7.39
C ALA A 240 5.40 30.23 8.17
N GLN A 241 5.08 29.02 8.63
CA GLN A 241 6.00 28.14 9.34
C GLN A 241 7.16 27.70 8.46
N GLU A 242 6.86 27.23 7.24
CA GLU A 242 7.85 26.80 6.24
C GLU A 242 8.79 27.94 5.82
N ASN A 243 8.26 29.16 5.71
CA ASN A 243 9.05 30.36 5.38
C ASN A 243 9.82 30.94 6.58
N GLY A 244 9.85 30.26 7.74
CA GLY A 244 10.53 30.72 8.95
C GLY A 244 9.85 31.90 9.66
N ASN A 245 8.66 32.31 9.23
CA ASN A 245 7.86 33.33 9.90
C ASN A 245 6.99 32.72 11.01
N HIS A 246 7.64 32.22 12.05
CA HIS A 246 6.99 31.53 13.17
C HIS A 246 5.97 32.41 13.91
N ALA A 247 6.23 33.72 14.02
CA ALA A 247 5.27 34.66 14.60
C ALA A 247 3.98 34.76 13.75
N GLY A 248 4.11 34.85 12.43
CA GLY A 248 2.98 34.84 11.51
C GLY A 248 2.23 33.51 11.52
N ALA A 249 2.95 32.39 11.64
CA ALA A 249 2.38 31.06 11.73
C ALA A 249 1.51 30.91 12.97
N ARG A 250 2.04 31.28 14.14
CA ARG A 250 1.29 31.33 15.40
C ARG A 250 0.04 32.19 15.30
N ASP A 251 0.17 33.40 14.78
CA ASP A 251 -0.94 34.35 14.72
C ASP A 251 -2.05 33.87 13.77
N ALA A 252 -1.69 33.25 12.65
CA ALA A 252 -2.64 32.60 11.75
C ALA A 252 -3.31 31.39 12.41
N ALA A 253 -2.55 30.54 13.10
CA ALA A 253 -3.09 29.37 13.80
C ALA A 253 -4.04 29.77 14.94
N ARG A 254 -3.75 30.84 15.70
CA ARG A 254 -4.66 31.39 16.72
C ARG A 254 -5.98 31.87 16.13
N ARG A 255 -5.95 32.52 14.97
CA ARG A 255 -7.17 32.92 14.25
C ARG A 255 -7.95 31.70 13.77
N GLY A 256 -7.26 30.70 13.23
CA GLY A 256 -7.86 29.43 12.83
C GLY A 256 -8.55 28.71 13.98
N LEU A 257 -7.91 28.65 15.14
CA LEU A 257 -8.47 28.04 16.35
C LEU A 257 -9.68 28.82 16.89
N ALA A 258 -9.71 30.16 16.75
CA ALA A 258 -10.88 30.95 17.10
C ALA A 258 -12.09 30.68 16.19
N VAL A 259 -11.84 30.33 14.92
CA VAL A 259 -12.87 29.97 13.94
C VAL A 259 -13.34 28.52 14.11
N SER A 260 -12.41 27.61 14.43
CA SER A 260 -12.69 26.20 14.68
C SER A 260 -12.11 25.76 16.03
N PRO A 261 -12.79 26.09 17.15
CA PRO A 261 -12.36 25.67 18.48
C PRO A 261 -12.21 24.15 18.57
N GLY A 262 -11.06 23.69 19.05
CA GLY A 262 -10.77 22.25 19.24
C GLY A 262 -10.14 21.51 18.07
N ASP A 263 -9.86 22.19 16.96
CA ASP A 263 -9.05 21.59 15.90
C ASP A 263 -7.59 21.46 16.35
N ALA A 264 -7.20 20.22 16.66
CA ALA A 264 -5.86 19.83 17.14
C ALA A 264 -4.72 20.34 16.24
N ARG A 265 -4.96 20.50 14.93
CA ARG A 265 -3.93 20.96 13.98
C ARG A 265 -3.47 22.38 14.30
N PHE A 266 -4.38 23.26 14.73
CA PHE A 266 -4.00 24.60 15.15
C PHE A 266 -3.25 24.61 16.47
N ILE A 267 -3.61 23.72 17.40
CA ILE A 267 -2.92 23.58 18.69
C ILE A 267 -1.46 23.18 18.45
N LEU A 268 -1.23 22.16 17.62
CA LEU A 268 0.10 21.71 17.23
C LEU A 268 0.91 22.81 16.53
N LEU A 269 0.29 23.56 15.61
CA LEU A 269 0.96 24.67 14.91
C LEU A 269 1.31 25.83 15.86
N ILE A 270 0.45 26.16 16.82
CA ILE A 270 0.73 27.17 17.84
C ILE A 270 1.93 26.72 18.68
N ALA A 271 1.90 25.49 19.20
CA ALA A 271 2.98 24.93 20.00
C ALA A 271 4.30 24.95 19.24
N GLN A 272 4.32 24.41 18.01
CA GLN A 272 5.52 24.37 17.17
C GLN A 272 6.05 25.78 16.89
N SER A 273 5.16 26.72 16.58
CA SER A 273 5.55 28.11 16.31
C SER A 273 6.16 28.79 17.53
N GLU A 274 5.60 28.58 18.73
CA GLU A 274 6.15 29.14 19.97
C GLU A 274 7.48 28.49 20.35
N LEU A 275 7.63 27.17 20.16
CA LEU A 275 8.90 26.47 20.38
C LEU A 275 10.02 27.01 19.49
N ARG A 276 9.76 27.19 18.19
CA ARG A 276 10.75 27.77 17.27
C ARG A 276 11.04 29.25 17.50
N LEU A 277 10.15 29.97 18.18
CA LEU A 277 10.41 31.31 18.68
C LEU A 277 11.23 31.32 20.00
N GLY A 278 11.51 30.15 20.59
CA GLY A 278 12.16 29.99 21.88
C GLY A 278 11.23 30.23 23.08
N ASN A 279 9.93 30.35 22.85
CA ASN A 279 8.93 30.68 23.88
C ASN A 279 8.32 29.40 24.50
N VAL A 280 9.15 28.52 25.07
CA VAL A 280 8.71 27.22 25.60
C VAL A 280 7.58 27.37 26.62
N ALA A 281 7.73 28.26 27.61
CA ALA A 281 6.71 28.52 28.62
C ALA A 281 5.37 29.02 28.02
N ALA A 282 5.42 29.75 26.91
CA ALA A 282 4.21 30.21 26.23
C ALA A 282 3.54 29.08 25.44
N ALA A 283 4.33 28.17 24.87
CA ALA A 283 3.84 26.96 24.22
C ALA A 283 3.09 26.11 25.24
N GLU A 284 3.72 25.85 26.39
CA GLU A 284 3.17 25.07 27.50
C GLU A 284 1.87 25.66 28.03
N ALA A 285 1.87 26.94 28.41
CA ALA A 285 0.68 27.60 28.95
C ALA A 285 -0.51 27.57 27.97
N GLN A 286 -0.25 27.70 26.66
CA GLN A 286 -1.29 27.63 25.63
C GLN A 286 -1.78 26.21 25.41
N THR A 287 -0.89 25.23 25.33
CA THR A 287 -1.28 23.83 25.13
C THR A 287 -2.02 23.28 26.35
N ASP A 288 -1.58 23.62 27.56
CA ASP A 288 -2.20 23.15 28.81
C ASP A 288 -3.62 23.71 28.96
N ALA A 289 -3.81 25.01 28.72
CA ALA A 289 -5.15 25.62 28.72
C ALA A 289 -6.08 24.97 27.68
N LEU A 290 -5.55 24.62 26.51
CA LEU A 290 -6.34 23.98 25.46
C LEU A 290 -6.61 22.50 25.76
N LEU A 291 -5.72 21.80 26.46
CA LEU A 291 -5.92 20.41 26.90
C LEU A 291 -6.94 20.31 28.04
N ASP A 292 -7.04 21.33 28.89
CA ASP A 292 -8.06 21.41 29.95
C ASP A 292 -9.48 21.58 29.40
N ASP A 293 -9.63 22.32 28.29
CA ASP A 293 -10.90 22.45 27.58
C ASP A 293 -11.27 21.18 26.78
N HIS A 294 -10.27 20.35 26.46
CA HIS A 294 -10.39 19.12 25.67
C HIS A 294 -9.95 17.90 26.49
N THR A 295 -10.43 17.80 27.73
CA THR A 295 -10.14 16.69 28.65
C THR A 295 -10.34 15.34 27.94
N GLY A 296 -9.24 14.65 27.67
CA GLY A 296 -9.25 13.25 27.21
C GLY A 296 -8.66 12.95 25.83
N ASN A 297 -8.13 13.92 25.07
CA ASN A 297 -7.50 13.57 23.79
C ASN A 297 -6.07 13.02 23.99
N HIS A 298 -5.95 11.70 24.21
CA HIS A 298 -4.67 10.99 24.32
C HIS A 298 -3.79 11.21 23.08
N GLU A 299 -4.37 11.23 21.89
CA GLU A 299 -3.65 11.44 20.62
C GLU A 299 -3.02 12.83 20.55
N LEU A 300 -3.75 13.88 20.98
CA LEU A 300 -3.20 15.23 21.03
C LEU A 300 -2.04 15.35 22.03
N ARG A 301 -2.14 14.71 23.20
CA ARG A 301 -1.02 14.68 24.18
C ARG A 301 0.20 13.99 23.60
N LEU A 302 0.03 12.86 22.91
CA LEU A 302 1.11 12.16 22.22
C LEU A 302 1.73 13.02 21.11
N ALA A 303 0.92 13.63 20.26
CA ALA A 303 1.41 14.47 19.18
C ALA A 303 2.18 15.69 19.70
N LEU A 304 1.69 16.32 20.78
CA LEU A 304 2.42 17.41 21.45
C LEU A 304 3.71 16.92 22.10
N ALA A 305 3.69 15.79 22.81
CA ALA A 305 4.89 15.23 23.43
C ALA A 305 5.95 14.91 22.37
N ARG A 306 5.55 14.32 21.24
CA ARG A 306 6.46 14.07 20.11
C ARG A 306 7.04 15.37 19.56
N LEU A 307 6.19 16.38 19.36
CA LEU A 307 6.63 17.71 18.91
C LEU A 307 7.65 18.33 19.86
N TYR A 308 7.42 18.27 21.18
CA TYR A 308 8.37 18.76 22.17
C TYR A 308 9.69 17.98 22.12
N LEU A 309 9.66 16.66 21.90
CA LEU A 309 10.88 15.86 21.74
C LEU A 309 11.66 16.21 20.48
N ASP A 310 10.97 16.36 19.35
CA ASP A 310 11.59 16.73 18.08
C ASP A 310 12.24 18.13 18.13
N GLU A 311 11.69 19.04 18.94
CA GLU A 311 12.25 20.38 19.19
C GLU A 311 13.23 20.41 20.40
N GLY A 312 13.59 19.25 20.97
CA GLY A 312 14.64 19.14 22.01
C GLY A 312 14.22 19.50 23.43
N HIS A 313 12.93 19.36 23.75
CA HIS A 313 12.34 19.72 25.04
C HIS A 313 11.73 18.50 25.75
N PRO A 314 12.54 17.62 26.38
CA PRO A 314 12.07 16.37 26.99
C PRO A 314 11.18 16.57 28.22
N GLU A 315 11.43 17.59 29.04
CA GLU A 315 10.65 17.84 30.27
C GLU A 315 9.16 18.18 30.00
N PRO A 316 8.83 19.13 29.10
CA PRO A 316 7.44 19.33 28.70
C PRO A 316 6.80 18.06 28.11
N ALA A 317 7.53 17.30 27.30
CA ALA A 317 7.03 16.05 26.74
C ALA A 317 6.71 15.02 27.84
N ARG A 318 7.61 14.85 28.81
CA ARG A 318 7.41 13.98 29.99
C ARG A 318 6.14 14.38 30.75
N ARG A 319 5.93 15.68 31.00
CA ARG A 319 4.72 16.18 31.68
C ARG A 319 3.43 15.85 30.93
N LEU A 320 3.45 15.86 29.60
CA LEU A 320 2.29 15.50 28.78
C LEU A 320 2.00 14.00 28.77
N LEU A 321 3.05 13.17 28.88
CA LEU A 321 2.95 11.71 28.82
C LEU A 321 2.58 11.08 30.16
N LEU A 322 3.10 11.61 31.28
CA LEU A 322 2.86 11.04 32.61
C LEU A 322 1.37 10.86 32.95
N PRO A 323 0.44 11.80 32.67
CA PRO A 323 -0.98 11.60 32.93
C PRO A 323 -1.60 10.45 32.13
N LEU A 324 -0.97 10.03 31.02
CA LEU A 324 -1.48 8.93 30.20
C LEU A 324 -1.25 7.58 30.87
N VAL A 325 -0.17 7.41 31.65
CA VAL A 325 0.28 6.08 32.14
C VAL A 325 -0.62 5.46 33.20
N ASP A 326 -1.46 6.26 33.85
CA ASP A 326 -2.42 5.80 34.86
C ASP A 326 -3.77 5.40 34.23
N ALA A 327 -3.94 5.59 32.92
CA ALA A 327 -5.19 5.27 32.22
C ALA A 327 -5.22 3.80 31.76
N PRO A 328 -6.37 3.10 31.86
CA PRO A 328 -6.51 1.73 31.35
C PRO A 328 -6.17 1.58 29.86
N ASP A 329 -6.46 2.63 29.08
CA ASP A 329 -6.26 2.67 27.63
C ASP A 329 -5.01 3.51 27.27
N THR A 330 -3.94 3.37 28.05
CA THR A 330 -2.66 4.04 27.76
C THR A 330 -2.13 3.60 26.40
N PRO A 331 -1.88 4.51 25.44
CA PRO A 331 -1.30 4.15 24.17
C PRO A 331 0.12 3.58 24.34
N PRO A 332 0.51 2.49 23.67
CA PRO A 332 1.86 1.91 23.77
C PRO A 332 2.98 2.92 23.46
N MET A 333 2.72 3.82 22.50
CA MET A 333 3.62 4.93 22.17
C MET A 333 3.95 5.83 23.37
N ALA A 334 3.05 6.01 24.34
CA ALA A 334 3.34 6.83 25.52
C ALA A 334 4.47 6.23 26.35
N PHE A 335 4.45 4.91 26.58
CA PHE A 335 5.52 4.19 27.26
C PHE A 335 6.81 4.20 26.44
N TYR A 336 6.72 4.02 25.11
CA TYR A 336 7.89 4.10 24.24
C TYR A 336 8.59 5.48 24.33
N LEU A 337 7.82 6.57 24.24
CA LEU A 337 8.37 7.93 24.34
C LEU A 337 8.93 8.24 25.73
N LEU A 338 8.28 7.78 26.82
CA LEU A 338 8.82 7.91 28.18
C LEU A 338 10.11 7.12 28.36
N GLY A 339 10.21 5.94 27.76
CA GLY A 339 11.44 5.15 27.70
C GLY A 339 12.56 5.90 27.00
N ALA A 340 12.28 6.49 25.84
CA ALA A 340 13.25 7.28 25.07
C ALA A 340 13.72 8.54 25.82
N ILE A 341 12.83 9.21 26.56
CA ILE A 341 13.20 10.34 27.42
C ILE A 341 14.15 9.87 28.53
N ALA A 342 13.78 8.81 29.25
CA ALA A 342 14.60 8.26 30.33
C ALA A 342 15.96 7.77 29.82
N GLU A 343 16.00 7.16 28.63
CA GLU A 343 17.23 6.75 27.95
C GLU A 343 18.15 7.93 27.66
N ALA A 344 17.61 9.00 27.06
CA ALA A 344 18.37 10.21 26.74
C ALA A 344 18.95 10.90 27.98
N GLU A 345 18.30 10.74 29.13
CA GLU A 345 18.73 11.28 30.43
C GLU A 345 19.67 10.33 31.19
N GLY A 346 19.94 9.13 30.67
CA GLY A 346 20.78 8.12 31.31
C GLY A 346 20.10 7.38 32.47
N GLU A 347 18.78 7.50 32.61
CA GLU A 347 17.99 6.80 33.63
C GLU A 347 17.68 5.36 33.20
N VAL A 348 18.71 4.51 33.13
CA VAL A 348 18.63 3.14 32.57
C VAL A 348 17.48 2.33 33.20
N ASP A 349 17.34 2.34 34.52
CA ASP A 349 16.29 1.57 35.20
C ASP A 349 14.87 2.06 34.86
N ASN A 350 14.66 3.37 34.73
CA ASN A 350 13.37 3.94 34.34
C ASN A 350 13.07 3.65 32.86
N ALA A 351 14.06 3.77 31.98
CA ALA A 351 13.91 3.45 30.57
C ALA A 351 13.50 1.99 30.38
N LEU A 352 14.17 1.06 31.06
CA LEU A 352 13.83 -0.36 31.05
C LEU A 352 12.42 -0.64 31.59
N LEU A 353 12.01 0.09 32.64
CA LEU A 353 10.65 -0.01 33.18
C LEU A 353 9.62 0.40 32.13
N TYR A 354 9.81 1.56 31.48
CA TYR A 354 8.88 2.06 30.47
C TYR A 354 8.84 1.19 29.22
N TYR A 355 9.99 0.80 28.66
CA TYR A 355 10.04 -0.05 27.47
C TYR A 355 9.36 -1.41 27.69
N ARG A 356 9.43 -1.98 28.90
CA ARG A 356 8.72 -3.21 29.27
C ARG A 356 7.19 -3.09 29.30
N GLN A 357 6.66 -1.88 29.52
CA GLN A 357 5.21 -1.63 29.58
C GLN A 357 4.59 -1.44 28.19
N VAL A 358 5.41 -1.26 27.14
CA VAL A 358 4.91 -1.21 25.76
C VAL A 358 4.22 -2.53 25.44
N ALA A 359 2.93 -2.49 25.12
CA ALA A 359 2.15 -3.66 24.75
C ALA A 359 2.54 -4.17 23.34
N GLU A 360 2.19 -5.42 23.02
CA GLU A 360 2.36 -5.97 21.67
C GLU A 360 1.63 -5.10 20.63
N GLY A 361 2.33 -4.79 19.54
CA GLY A 361 1.91 -3.79 18.55
C GLY A 361 3.13 -3.21 17.82
N ASN A 362 2.93 -2.09 17.13
CA ASN A 362 3.94 -1.48 16.27
C ASN A 362 5.24 -1.11 17.02
N GLU A 363 5.13 -0.63 18.26
CA GLU A 363 6.27 -0.16 19.05
C GLU A 363 6.93 -1.27 19.89
N PHE A 364 6.36 -2.47 19.91
CA PHE A 364 6.75 -3.53 20.86
C PHE A 364 8.19 -4.00 20.67
N LEU A 365 8.53 -4.47 19.46
CA LEU A 365 9.86 -4.98 19.15
C LEU A 365 10.90 -3.85 19.23
N ALA A 366 10.55 -2.66 18.75
CA ALA A 366 11.40 -1.47 18.87
C ALA A 366 11.73 -1.14 20.34
N ALA A 367 10.75 -1.22 21.24
CA ALA A 367 10.97 -1.01 22.67
C ALA A 367 11.88 -2.07 23.29
N ARG A 368 11.70 -3.35 22.92
CA ARG A 368 12.57 -4.44 23.42
C ARG A 368 13.99 -4.31 22.89
N LEU A 369 14.15 -3.92 21.62
CA LEU A 369 15.45 -3.65 21.00
C LEU A 369 16.16 -2.53 21.76
N ARG A 370 15.51 -1.37 21.95
CA ARG A 370 16.08 -0.25 22.72
C ARG A 370 16.49 -0.67 24.12
N ALA A 371 15.63 -1.38 24.85
CA ALA A 371 15.94 -1.87 26.18
C ALA A 371 17.17 -2.81 26.20
N ALA A 372 17.31 -3.70 25.21
CA ALA A 372 18.45 -4.60 25.10
C ALA A 372 19.73 -3.86 24.70
N GLU A 373 19.67 -2.95 23.72
CA GLU A 373 20.80 -2.11 23.29
C GLU A 373 21.30 -1.24 24.44
N MET A 374 20.40 -0.64 25.23
CA MET A 374 20.77 0.13 26.42
C MET A 374 21.54 -0.71 27.45
N LEU A 375 21.12 -1.96 27.69
CA LEU A 375 21.82 -2.87 28.59
C LEU A 375 23.20 -3.26 28.03
N ILE A 376 23.32 -3.47 26.72
CA ILE A 376 24.60 -3.78 26.08
C ILE A 376 25.54 -2.58 26.16
N ALA A 377 25.06 -1.37 25.89
CA ALA A 377 25.84 -0.13 25.98
C ALA A 377 26.35 0.17 27.40
N ASP A 378 25.67 -0.34 28.43
CA ASP A 378 26.09 -0.28 29.85
C ASP A 378 26.99 -1.48 30.26
N ASP A 379 27.59 -2.19 29.29
CA ASP A 379 28.42 -3.39 29.48
C ASP A 379 27.68 -4.59 30.16
N ARG A 380 26.35 -4.63 30.05
CA ARG A 380 25.48 -5.63 30.70
C ARG A 380 24.82 -6.58 29.69
N LEU A 381 25.60 -7.13 28.76
CA LEU A 381 25.12 -8.10 27.77
C LEU A 381 24.37 -9.29 28.40
N LEU A 382 24.84 -9.82 29.53
CA LEU A 382 24.15 -10.93 30.22
C LEU A 382 22.75 -10.55 30.70
N ASP A 383 22.56 -9.30 31.14
CA ASP A 383 21.25 -8.80 31.55
C ASP A 383 20.34 -8.58 30.34
N ALA A 384 20.88 -8.10 29.21
CA ALA A 384 20.15 -7.96 27.95
C ALA A 384 19.60 -9.31 27.47
N ARG A 385 20.42 -10.36 27.50
CA ARG A 385 20.01 -11.72 27.16
C ARG A 385 18.99 -12.29 28.15
N ALA A 386 19.20 -12.06 29.44
CA ALA A 386 18.24 -12.48 30.46
C ALA A 386 16.88 -11.78 30.28
N PHE A 387 16.90 -10.49 29.94
CA PHE A 387 15.73 -9.70 29.63
C PHE A 387 14.96 -10.26 28.43
N LEU A 388 15.61 -10.43 27.27
CA LEU A 388 14.97 -10.97 26.06
C LEU A 388 14.44 -12.40 26.28
N ARG A 389 15.14 -13.23 27.05
CA ARG A 389 14.66 -14.56 27.44
C ARG A 389 13.36 -14.49 28.25
N ILE A 390 13.24 -13.53 29.17
CA ILE A 390 12.01 -13.33 29.96
C ILE A 390 10.88 -12.85 29.04
N GLU A 391 11.16 -11.92 28.13
CA GLU A 391 10.15 -11.39 27.22
C GLU A 391 9.61 -12.48 26.28
N ARG A 392 10.46 -13.37 25.76
CA ARG A 392 10.02 -14.54 24.97
C ARG A 392 9.07 -15.47 25.72
N LEU A 393 9.23 -15.61 27.04
CA LEU A 393 8.35 -16.45 27.86
C LEU A 393 7.00 -15.79 28.15
N ARG A 394 6.93 -14.45 28.05
CA ARG A 394 5.72 -13.67 28.33
C ARG A 394 4.89 -13.41 27.07
N HIS A 395 5.55 -13.39 25.91
CA HIS A 395 4.99 -12.94 24.64
C HIS A 395 5.14 -14.05 23.59
N GLU A 396 4.33 -15.10 23.72
CA GLU A 396 4.39 -16.28 22.83
C GLU A 396 4.12 -15.92 21.37
N ALA A 397 3.24 -14.94 21.12
CA ALA A 397 2.92 -14.47 19.77
C ALA A 397 4.11 -13.77 19.07
N SER A 398 5.04 -13.19 19.83
CA SER A 398 6.25 -12.54 19.31
C SER A 398 7.51 -13.34 19.63
N PHE A 399 7.38 -14.64 19.93
CA PHE A 399 8.51 -15.49 20.33
C PHE A 399 9.63 -15.46 19.28
N SER A 400 9.28 -15.72 18.02
CA SER A 400 10.23 -15.87 16.92
C SER A 400 10.87 -14.54 16.53
N ASP A 401 10.11 -13.45 16.59
CA ASP A 401 10.64 -12.09 16.42
C ASP A 401 11.66 -11.73 17.52
N LEU A 402 11.37 -12.07 18.78
CA LEU A 402 12.26 -11.82 19.91
C LEU A 402 13.50 -12.74 19.92
N VAL A 403 13.45 -13.92 19.30
CA VAL A 403 14.65 -14.74 19.04
C VAL A 403 15.48 -14.07 17.96
N SER A 404 14.85 -13.66 16.85
CA SER A 404 15.51 -13.03 15.71
C SER A 404 16.23 -11.74 16.12
N LEU A 405 15.58 -10.94 16.97
CA LEU A 405 16.16 -9.74 17.58
C LEU A 405 17.40 -10.06 18.44
N GLU A 406 17.37 -11.10 19.28
CA GLU A 406 18.56 -11.47 20.08
C GLU A 406 19.69 -12.00 19.19
N VAL A 407 19.38 -12.76 18.14
CA VAL A 407 20.37 -13.24 17.15
C VAL A 407 21.06 -12.05 16.47
N GLU A 408 20.29 -11.08 15.99
CA GLU A 408 20.82 -9.87 15.35
C GLU A 408 21.72 -9.05 16.31
N LEU A 409 21.31 -8.90 17.57
CA LEU A 409 22.12 -8.22 18.57
C LEU A 409 23.45 -8.94 18.83
N LEU A 410 23.43 -10.27 18.90
CA LEU A 410 24.66 -11.05 19.10
C LEU A 410 25.60 -10.94 17.89
N GLU A 411 25.08 -10.88 16.67
CA GLU A 411 25.90 -10.62 15.46
C GLU A 411 26.58 -9.26 15.50
N ARG A 412 25.83 -8.21 15.88
CA ARG A 412 26.39 -6.85 15.99
C ARG A 412 27.53 -6.76 17.00
N GLU A 413 27.46 -7.57 18.07
CA GLU A 413 28.53 -7.72 19.07
C GLU A 413 29.66 -8.68 18.64
N GLY A 414 29.59 -9.26 17.44
CA GLY A 414 30.59 -10.22 16.91
C GLY A 414 30.52 -11.61 17.56
N LEU A 415 29.42 -11.94 18.23
CA LEU A 415 29.21 -13.19 18.96
C LEU A 415 28.46 -14.24 18.10
N THR A 416 28.91 -14.43 16.86
CA THR A 416 28.24 -15.28 15.86
C THR A 416 27.99 -16.71 16.35
N ALA A 417 28.96 -17.31 17.04
CA ALA A 417 28.80 -18.67 17.59
C ALA A 417 27.72 -18.75 18.69
N GLU A 418 27.51 -17.67 19.45
CA GLU A 418 26.44 -17.63 20.47
C GLU A 418 25.07 -17.39 19.85
N ALA A 419 25.02 -16.65 18.73
CA ALA A 419 23.82 -16.44 17.94
C ALA A 419 23.34 -17.75 17.32
N ASP A 420 24.24 -18.53 16.72
CA ASP A 420 23.95 -19.86 16.18
C ASP A 420 23.49 -20.82 17.29
N ALA A 421 24.21 -20.86 18.42
CA ALA A 421 23.85 -21.71 19.55
C ALA A 421 22.49 -21.35 20.18
N LEU A 422 22.13 -20.06 20.17
CA LEU A 422 20.80 -19.61 20.57
C LEU A 422 19.74 -20.14 19.61
N LEU A 423 19.94 -19.95 18.31
CA LEU A 423 18.99 -20.33 17.28
C LEU A 423 18.75 -21.85 17.26
N ASP A 424 19.82 -22.64 17.36
CA ASP A 424 19.73 -24.10 17.48
C ASP A 424 18.94 -24.53 18.72
N ARG A 425 19.21 -23.91 19.88
CA ARG A 425 18.50 -24.22 21.13
C ARG A 425 17.01 -23.91 21.04
N GLU A 426 16.62 -22.80 20.42
CA GLU A 426 15.21 -22.45 20.27
C GLU A 426 14.53 -23.35 19.23
N LEU A 427 15.20 -23.68 18.12
CA LEU A 427 14.70 -24.65 17.14
C LEU A 427 14.57 -26.08 17.69
N ASP A 428 15.39 -26.50 18.66
CA ASP A 428 15.16 -27.77 19.37
C ASP A 428 13.80 -27.81 20.09
N ARG A 429 13.29 -26.64 20.50
CA ARG A 429 11.99 -26.49 21.19
C ARG A 429 10.85 -26.24 20.21
N THR A 430 11.12 -25.50 19.14
CA THR A 430 10.16 -25.11 18.10
C THR A 430 10.62 -25.60 16.73
N PRO A 431 10.73 -26.92 16.51
CA PRO A 431 11.46 -27.47 15.37
C PRO A 431 10.80 -27.23 14.01
N ASN A 432 9.57 -26.72 13.98
CA ASN A 432 8.85 -26.39 12.75
C ASN A 432 8.49 -24.89 12.69
N ASP A 433 9.18 -24.05 13.46
CA ASP A 433 8.99 -22.61 13.36
C ASP A 433 9.58 -22.11 12.03
N GLU A 434 8.71 -21.71 11.09
CA GLU A 434 9.12 -21.35 9.73
C GLU A 434 10.06 -20.13 9.71
N GLN A 435 9.82 -19.15 10.59
CA GLN A 435 10.64 -17.93 10.66
C GLN A 435 12.04 -18.25 11.19
N LEU A 436 12.16 -19.07 12.24
CA LEU A 436 13.46 -19.44 12.79
C LEU A 436 14.23 -20.42 11.88
N LEU A 437 13.53 -21.33 11.19
CA LEU A 437 14.14 -22.17 10.17
C LEU A 437 14.69 -21.32 9.02
N TYR A 438 13.92 -20.33 8.57
CA TYR A 438 14.35 -19.42 7.51
C TYR A 438 15.57 -18.60 7.95
N LEU A 439 15.53 -18.04 9.17
CA LEU A 439 16.67 -17.31 9.74
C LEU A 439 17.93 -18.18 9.79
N ARG A 440 17.83 -19.44 10.24
CA ARG A 440 18.99 -20.34 10.28
C ARG A 440 19.49 -20.69 8.88
N ALA A 441 18.58 -20.87 7.93
CA ALA A 441 18.94 -21.12 6.54
C ALA A 441 19.73 -19.97 5.91
N MET A 442 19.30 -18.71 6.13
CA MET A 442 20.03 -17.53 5.62
C MET A 442 21.41 -17.39 6.24
N ARG A 443 21.55 -17.71 7.52
CA ARG A 443 22.86 -17.73 8.19
C ARG A 443 23.76 -18.86 7.67
N ALA A 444 23.20 -20.03 7.41
CA ALA A 444 23.92 -21.13 6.78
C ALA A 444 24.42 -20.74 5.38
N TRP A 445 23.62 -19.99 4.62
CA TRP A 445 24.03 -19.42 3.34
C TRP A 445 25.23 -18.49 3.47
N GLU A 446 25.18 -17.52 4.39
CA GLU A 446 26.31 -16.60 4.67
C GLU A 446 27.59 -17.37 5.06
N GLN A 447 27.43 -18.49 5.78
CA GLN A 447 28.51 -19.38 6.18
C GLN A 447 28.96 -20.36 5.08
N ARG A 448 28.35 -20.28 3.88
CA ARG A 448 28.58 -21.17 2.73
C ARG A 448 28.28 -22.64 3.01
N ASP A 449 27.37 -22.92 3.94
CA ASP A 449 26.84 -24.25 4.24
C ASP A 449 25.50 -24.48 3.51
N LEU A 450 25.61 -24.80 2.22
CA LEU A 450 24.45 -25.10 1.38
C LEU A 450 23.63 -26.29 1.91
N GLU A 451 24.29 -27.30 2.47
CA GLU A 451 23.59 -28.50 2.98
C GLU A 451 22.69 -28.16 4.18
N ALA A 452 23.13 -27.27 5.06
CA ALA A 452 22.31 -26.80 6.18
C ALA A 452 21.17 -25.89 5.72
N MET A 453 21.44 -24.97 4.78
CA MET A 453 20.41 -24.12 4.20
C MET A 453 19.29 -24.92 3.53
N GLU A 454 19.65 -25.86 2.65
CA GLU A 454 18.68 -26.70 1.93
C GLU A 454 17.84 -27.56 2.88
N ARG A 455 18.44 -28.06 3.96
CA ARG A 455 17.75 -28.84 4.98
C ARG A 455 16.63 -28.03 5.65
N ASP A 456 16.91 -26.79 6.00
CA ASP A 456 15.96 -25.93 6.70
C ASP A 456 14.89 -25.36 5.77
N LEU A 457 15.27 -24.86 4.58
CA LEU A 457 14.29 -24.41 3.58
C LEU A 457 13.43 -25.57 3.07
N GLY A 458 14.02 -26.75 2.86
CA GLY A 458 13.31 -27.97 2.50
C GLY A 458 12.27 -28.34 3.56
N ARG A 459 12.60 -28.21 4.85
CA ARG A 459 11.64 -28.43 5.93
C ARG A 459 10.48 -27.44 5.92
N ILE A 460 10.73 -26.17 5.60
CA ILE A 460 9.67 -25.18 5.42
C ILE A 460 8.78 -25.59 4.24
N ILE A 461 9.35 -25.90 3.08
CA ILE A 461 8.60 -26.28 1.86
C ILE A 461 7.79 -27.58 2.06
N GLU A 462 8.32 -28.56 2.80
CA GLU A 462 7.61 -29.80 3.14
C GLU A 462 6.37 -29.58 4.03
N ARG A 463 6.37 -28.52 4.84
CA ARG A 463 5.27 -28.17 5.74
C ARG A 463 4.32 -27.16 5.13
N ASN A 464 4.86 -26.20 4.42
CA ASN A 464 4.19 -25.12 3.75
C ASN A 464 4.67 -25.07 2.29
N PRO A 465 4.08 -25.91 1.41
CA PRO A 465 4.45 -25.96 -0.01
C PRO A 465 4.21 -24.65 -0.75
N ASP A 466 3.42 -23.73 -0.18
CA ASP A 466 3.05 -22.44 -0.75
C ASP A 466 3.80 -21.28 -0.06
N SER A 467 4.91 -21.56 0.61
CA SER A 467 5.83 -20.53 1.13
C SER A 467 6.61 -19.92 -0.04
N ALA A 468 6.10 -18.84 -0.63
CA ALA A 468 6.75 -18.11 -1.71
C ALA A 468 8.17 -17.70 -1.34
N MET A 469 8.37 -17.25 -0.09
CA MET A 469 9.67 -16.86 0.44
C MET A 469 10.67 -18.02 0.44
N ALA A 470 10.30 -19.20 0.96
CA ALA A 470 11.22 -20.34 1.02
C ALA A 470 11.50 -20.94 -0.37
N LEU A 471 10.48 -21.00 -1.24
CA LEU A 471 10.62 -21.42 -2.63
C LEU A 471 11.57 -20.49 -3.39
N ASN A 472 11.38 -19.18 -3.25
CA ASN A 472 12.24 -18.19 -3.90
C ASN A 472 13.66 -18.27 -3.37
N ALA A 473 13.87 -18.29 -2.05
CA ALA A 473 15.19 -18.32 -1.45
C ALA A 473 16.00 -19.56 -1.88
N LEU A 474 15.38 -20.74 -1.86
CA LEU A 474 16.03 -21.97 -2.31
C LEU A 474 16.29 -21.94 -3.81
N GLY A 475 15.26 -21.64 -4.62
CA GLY A 475 15.38 -21.60 -6.07
C GLY A 475 16.43 -20.60 -6.56
N TYR A 476 16.41 -19.38 -6.01
CA TYR A 476 17.41 -18.35 -6.29
C TYR A 476 18.83 -18.84 -5.99
N THR A 477 19.05 -19.43 -4.81
CA THR A 477 20.37 -19.93 -4.42
C THR A 477 20.90 -21.00 -5.37
N LEU A 478 20.04 -21.92 -5.80
CA LEU A 478 20.40 -22.97 -6.76
C LEU A 478 20.75 -22.38 -8.14
N ALA A 479 20.01 -21.37 -8.57
CA ALA A 479 20.29 -20.64 -9.80
C ALA A 479 21.62 -19.88 -9.69
N ASP A 480 21.84 -19.20 -8.58
CA ASP A 480 23.01 -18.34 -8.36
C ASP A 480 24.32 -19.13 -8.29
N LEU A 481 24.31 -20.26 -7.59
CA LEU A 481 25.44 -21.20 -7.58
C LEU A 481 25.71 -21.86 -8.94
N GLY A 482 24.80 -21.75 -9.91
CA GLY A 482 24.98 -22.28 -11.25
C GLY A 482 25.00 -23.80 -11.32
N LEU A 483 24.24 -24.44 -10.44
CA LEU A 483 24.14 -25.89 -10.41
C LEU A 483 23.33 -26.36 -11.63
N GLU A 484 23.99 -26.57 -12.77
CA GLU A 484 23.37 -26.87 -14.08
C GLU A 484 22.29 -27.97 -14.00
N GLU A 485 22.53 -29.02 -13.21
CA GLU A 485 21.61 -30.15 -13.03
C GLU A 485 20.33 -29.79 -12.23
N ARG A 486 20.33 -28.62 -11.55
CA ARG A 486 19.26 -28.13 -10.67
C ARG A 486 18.69 -26.78 -11.11
N LEU A 487 19.13 -26.22 -12.23
CA LEU A 487 18.56 -24.96 -12.76
C LEU A 487 17.08 -25.10 -13.10
N GLU A 488 16.65 -26.28 -13.53
CA GLU A 488 15.24 -26.52 -13.82
C GLU A 488 14.41 -26.65 -12.53
N GLU A 489 14.96 -27.27 -11.49
CA GLU A 489 14.36 -27.30 -10.15
C GLU A 489 14.22 -25.87 -9.60
N ALA A 490 15.27 -25.06 -9.72
CA ALA A 490 15.26 -23.65 -9.36
C ALA A 490 14.15 -22.88 -10.08
N ARG A 491 14.03 -23.05 -11.41
CA ARG A 491 13.01 -22.42 -12.23
C ARG A 491 11.61 -22.78 -11.74
N GLU A 492 11.34 -24.06 -11.48
CA GLU A 492 10.03 -24.50 -10.99
C GLU A 492 9.69 -23.90 -9.61
N MET A 493 10.66 -23.80 -8.70
CA MET A 493 10.45 -23.18 -7.38
C MET A 493 10.15 -21.69 -7.51
N ILE A 494 10.92 -20.96 -8.32
CA ILE A 494 10.75 -19.50 -8.49
C ILE A 494 9.45 -19.19 -9.24
N GLU A 495 9.08 -19.98 -10.26
CA GLU A 495 7.80 -19.82 -10.95
C GLU A 495 6.62 -19.99 -10.00
N ARG A 496 6.68 -21.00 -9.11
CA ARG A 496 5.66 -21.18 -8.08
C ARG A 496 5.65 -20.02 -7.08
N ALA A 497 6.81 -19.50 -6.68
CA ALA A 497 6.90 -18.32 -5.83
C ALA A 497 6.27 -17.10 -6.51
N HIS A 498 6.48 -16.93 -7.82
CA HIS A 498 5.89 -15.86 -8.62
C HIS A 498 4.37 -15.99 -8.75
N ASP A 499 3.86 -17.20 -8.95
CA ASP A 499 2.42 -17.45 -8.99
C ASP A 499 1.72 -17.08 -7.66
N LEU A 500 2.43 -17.26 -6.54
CA LEU A 500 1.95 -16.90 -5.20
C LEU A 500 2.05 -15.39 -4.93
N GLU A 501 3.16 -14.76 -5.33
CA GLU A 501 3.45 -13.34 -5.10
C GLU A 501 3.94 -12.62 -6.38
N PRO A 502 3.05 -12.34 -7.34
CA PRO A 502 3.44 -11.88 -8.68
C PRO A 502 4.02 -10.45 -8.75
N GLY A 503 3.88 -9.68 -7.67
CA GLY A 503 4.36 -8.31 -7.56
C GLY A 503 5.64 -8.15 -6.72
N ASN A 504 6.19 -9.23 -6.16
CA ASN A 504 7.35 -9.16 -5.28
C ASN A 504 8.65 -8.92 -6.09
N PRO A 505 9.36 -7.79 -5.91
CA PRO A 505 10.54 -7.46 -6.71
C PRO A 505 11.67 -8.48 -6.61
N ALA A 506 11.89 -9.07 -5.43
CA ALA A 506 12.92 -10.10 -5.24
C ALA A 506 12.61 -11.38 -6.05
N ILE A 507 11.32 -11.73 -6.18
CA ILE A 507 10.91 -12.88 -6.99
C ILE A 507 11.00 -12.55 -8.49
N LEU A 508 10.69 -11.32 -8.88
CA LEU A 508 10.90 -10.85 -10.26
C LEU A 508 12.39 -10.89 -10.63
N ASP A 509 13.28 -10.50 -9.72
CA ASP A 509 14.72 -10.60 -9.91
C ASP A 509 15.15 -12.06 -10.08
N SER A 510 14.79 -12.95 -9.15
CA SER A 510 15.04 -14.38 -9.25
C SER A 510 14.53 -15.00 -10.56
N MET A 511 13.34 -14.59 -11.04
CA MET A 511 12.77 -15.04 -12.32
C MET A 511 13.62 -14.62 -13.51
N GLY A 512 14.14 -13.39 -13.48
CA GLY A 512 15.09 -12.91 -14.48
C GLY A 512 16.40 -13.67 -14.40
N TRP A 513 16.95 -13.82 -13.20
CA TRP A 513 18.24 -14.47 -12.96
C TRP A 513 18.23 -15.94 -13.40
N VAL A 514 17.23 -16.73 -12.99
CA VAL A 514 17.17 -18.15 -13.38
C VAL A 514 17.03 -18.34 -14.90
N ARG A 515 16.28 -17.47 -15.58
CA ARG A 515 16.17 -17.49 -17.06
C ARG A 515 17.51 -17.20 -17.71
N PHE A 516 18.24 -16.21 -17.20
CA PHE A 516 19.57 -15.90 -17.69
C PHE A 516 20.52 -17.09 -17.52
N ARG A 517 20.49 -17.75 -16.35
CA ARG A 517 21.31 -18.94 -16.06
C ARG A 517 20.93 -20.14 -16.93
N LEU A 518 19.68 -20.22 -17.39
CA LEU A 518 19.21 -21.21 -18.38
C LEU A 518 19.58 -20.85 -19.84
N GLY A 519 20.24 -19.72 -20.07
CA GLY A 519 20.65 -19.27 -21.40
C GLY A 519 19.57 -18.53 -22.18
N ASP A 520 18.58 -17.95 -21.51
CA ASP A 520 17.51 -17.10 -22.07
C ASP A 520 17.68 -15.63 -21.63
N PRO A 521 18.72 -14.91 -22.09
CA PRO A 521 18.95 -13.51 -21.70
C PRO A 521 17.84 -12.58 -22.23
N GLU A 522 17.28 -12.85 -23.41
CA GLU A 522 16.17 -12.06 -23.96
C GLU A 522 14.89 -12.18 -23.10
N GLY A 523 14.59 -13.39 -22.60
CA GLY A 523 13.47 -13.61 -21.70
C GLY A 523 13.71 -13.13 -20.27
N ALA A 524 14.97 -13.07 -19.81
CA ALA A 524 15.35 -12.57 -18.49
C ALA A 524 15.14 -11.05 -18.35
N LEU A 525 15.54 -10.31 -19.38
CA LEU A 525 15.55 -8.84 -19.40
C LEU A 525 14.28 -8.15 -18.89
N PRO A 526 13.05 -8.44 -19.40
CA PRO A 526 11.84 -7.75 -18.95
C PRO A 526 11.49 -8.03 -17.47
N TRP A 527 11.97 -9.13 -16.89
CA TRP A 527 11.78 -9.41 -15.46
C TRP A 527 12.68 -8.52 -14.61
N LEU A 528 13.96 -8.45 -14.96
CA LEU A 528 14.96 -7.63 -14.26
C LEU A 528 14.66 -6.13 -14.39
N GLU A 529 14.22 -5.66 -15.57
CA GLU A 529 13.79 -4.26 -15.76
C GLU A 529 12.60 -3.91 -14.85
N ARG A 530 11.63 -4.81 -14.70
CA ARG A 530 10.49 -4.62 -13.78
C ARG A 530 10.89 -4.70 -12.31
N ALA A 531 11.78 -5.62 -11.95
CA ALA A 531 12.30 -5.76 -10.61
C ALA A 531 13.02 -4.46 -10.19
N TYR A 532 13.96 -3.98 -11.00
CA TYR A 532 14.73 -2.78 -10.74
C TYR A 532 13.87 -1.50 -10.70
N ALA A 533 12.89 -1.40 -11.59
CA ALA A 533 11.95 -0.27 -11.59
C ALA A 533 11.09 -0.23 -10.31
N THR A 534 10.85 -1.37 -9.67
CA THR A 534 10.04 -1.46 -8.44
C THR A 534 10.90 -1.30 -7.19
N LEU A 535 12.07 -1.94 -7.17
CA LEU A 535 13.04 -1.88 -6.10
C LEU A 535 14.44 -1.72 -6.71
N PRO A 536 14.97 -0.48 -6.76
CA PRO A 536 16.36 -0.27 -7.11
C PRO A 536 17.27 -0.85 -6.02
N ASP A 537 17.91 -1.97 -6.31
CA ASP A 537 18.84 -2.69 -5.43
C ASP A 537 20.14 -3.04 -6.19
N GLN A 538 21.24 -3.23 -5.46
CA GLN A 538 22.55 -3.51 -6.05
C GLN A 538 22.63 -4.88 -6.74
N GLU A 539 21.96 -5.91 -6.21
CA GLU A 539 21.95 -7.27 -6.78
C GLU A 539 21.16 -7.25 -8.09
N ILE A 540 19.97 -6.65 -8.05
CA ILE A 540 19.11 -6.49 -9.23
C ILE A 540 19.81 -5.67 -10.32
N ALA A 541 20.50 -4.59 -9.93
CA ALA A 541 21.31 -3.80 -10.85
C ALA A 541 22.45 -4.63 -11.48
N ALA A 542 23.13 -5.46 -10.68
CA ALA A 542 24.20 -6.31 -11.16
C ALA A 542 23.70 -7.37 -12.16
N HIS A 543 22.60 -8.07 -11.82
CA HIS A 543 21.96 -9.03 -12.72
C HIS A 543 21.52 -8.38 -14.03
N LEU A 544 20.86 -7.23 -13.96
CA LEU A 544 20.39 -6.51 -15.14
C LEU A 544 21.56 -6.01 -16.01
N ALA A 545 22.61 -5.47 -15.40
CA ALA A 545 23.81 -5.04 -16.12
C ALA A 545 24.48 -6.21 -16.85
N GLU A 546 24.55 -7.38 -16.22
CA GLU A 546 25.10 -8.58 -16.83
C GLU A 546 24.26 -9.09 -18.01
N VAL A 547 22.93 -9.13 -17.86
CA VAL A 547 22.02 -9.49 -18.96
C VAL A 547 22.16 -8.52 -20.12
N LEU A 548 22.17 -7.21 -19.85
CA LEU A 548 22.38 -6.18 -20.87
C LEU A 548 23.72 -6.34 -21.58
N TRP A 549 24.78 -6.71 -20.85
CA TRP A 549 26.09 -6.98 -21.41
C TRP A 549 26.09 -8.15 -22.39
N VAL A 550 25.46 -9.27 -22.01
CA VAL A 550 25.32 -10.46 -22.86
C VAL A 550 24.47 -10.18 -24.11
N LEU A 551 23.44 -9.33 -23.99
CA LEU A 551 22.61 -8.88 -25.11
C LEU A 551 23.27 -7.80 -26.00
N GLU A 552 24.57 -7.52 -25.78
CA GLU A 552 25.33 -6.48 -26.48
C GLU A 552 24.79 -5.04 -26.31
N ARG A 553 23.90 -4.80 -25.34
CA ARG A 553 23.35 -3.47 -24.96
C ARG A 553 24.32 -2.73 -24.02
N ARG A 554 25.58 -2.59 -24.46
CA ARG A 554 26.71 -2.16 -23.61
C ARG A 554 26.57 -0.75 -23.03
N ASP A 555 26.01 0.17 -23.79
CA ASP A 555 25.86 1.56 -23.33
C ASP A 555 24.83 1.67 -22.21
N GLU A 556 23.74 0.89 -22.30
CA GLU A 556 22.70 0.81 -21.27
C GLU A 556 23.24 0.14 -20.00
N ALA A 557 24.00 -0.96 -20.15
CA ALA A 557 24.65 -1.62 -19.02
C ALA A 557 25.60 -0.67 -18.26
N ARG A 558 26.43 0.11 -18.97
CA ARG A 558 27.33 1.09 -18.35
C ARG A 558 26.59 2.24 -17.68
N GLN A 559 25.49 2.69 -18.27
CA GLN A 559 24.69 3.75 -17.68
C GLN A 559 24.05 3.27 -16.38
N LEU A 560 23.46 2.07 -16.39
CA LEU A 560 22.88 1.44 -15.20
C LEU A 560 23.92 1.27 -14.08
N VAL A 561 25.11 0.74 -14.41
CA VAL A 561 26.18 0.58 -13.42
C VAL A 561 26.61 1.93 -12.86
N ARG A 562 26.77 2.97 -13.70
CA ARG A 562 27.11 4.33 -13.23
C ARG A 562 26.07 4.85 -12.24
N GLU A 563 24.78 4.70 -12.55
CA GLU A 563 23.69 5.12 -11.67
C GLU A 563 23.68 4.32 -10.36
N ALA A 564 23.90 3.00 -10.43
CA ALA A 564 23.96 2.14 -9.24
C ALA A 564 25.17 2.48 -8.34
N LEU A 565 26.33 2.82 -8.92
CA LEU A 565 27.51 3.27 -8.17
C LEU A 565 27.31 4.65 -7.50
N GLU A 566 26.41 5.48 -8.00
CA GLU A 566 26.02 6.74 -7.35
C GLU A 566 24.97 6.52 -6.26
N LEU A 567 24.15 5.47 -6.40
CA LEU A 567 23.04 5.16 -5.50
C LEU A 567 23.48 4.39 -4.24
N PHE A 568 24.47 3.50 -4.34
CA PHE A 568 24.87 2.60 -3.25
C PHE A 568 26.28 2.88 -2.75
N ASP A 569 26.39 3.21 -1.45
CA ASP A 569 27.67 3.42 -0.76
C ASP A 569 28.37 2.08 -0.43
N ASP A 570 27.63 1.08 0.05
CA ASP A 570 28.10 -0.29 0.28
C ASP A 570 27.54 -1.22 -0.79
N ARG A 571 28.43 -1.83 -1.58
CA ARG A 571 28.05 -2.46 -2.86
C ARG A 571 28.90 -3.67 -3.27
N PRO A 572 29.09 -4.67 -2.38
CA PRO A 572 29.97 -5.80 -2.63
C PRO A 572 29.62 -6.57 -3.92
N VAL A 573 28.33 -6.66 -4.27
CA VAL A 573 27.88 -7.42 -5.45
C VAL A 573 28.22 -6.69 -6.75
N LEU A 574 28.06 -5.37 -6.79
CA LEU A 574 28.48 -4.55 -7.93
C LEU A 574 30.00 -4.52 -8.08
N ASP A 575 30.73 -4.47 -6.96
CA ASP A 575 32.19 -4.52 -6.98
C ASP A 575 32.68 -5.88 -7.53
N GLU A 576 32.07 -7.00 -7.11
CA GLU A 576 32.35 -8.33 -7.67
C GLU A 576 32.02 -8.42 -9.18
N LEU A 577 30.91 -7.83 -9.61
CA LEU A 577 30.58 -7.73 -11.04
C LEU A 577 31.65 -6.96 -11.81
N LEU A 578 32.14 -5.83 -11.29
CA LEU A 578 33.16 -5.01 -11.94
C LEU A 578 34.54 -5.68 -11.97
N GLU A 579 34.85 -6.52 -10.98
CA GLU A 579 36.05 -7.36 -11.01
C GLU A 579 35.97 -8.39 -12.15
N ARG A 580 34.78 -8.96 -12.38
CA ARG A 580 34.53 -9.95 -13.44
C ARG A 580 34.36 -9.34 -14.83
N LEU A 581 33.75 -8.16 -14.92
CA LEU A 581 33.48 -7.39 -16.15
C LEU A 581 33.99 -5.94 -16.05
N PRO A 582 35.32 -5.71 -16.07
CA PRO A 582 35.91 -4.38 -15.91
C PRO A 582 35.46 -3.34 -16.95
N GLU A 583 34.98 -3.78 -18.11
CA GLU A 583 34.50 -2.90 -19.19
C GLU A 583 33.16 -2.22 -18.89
N LEU A 584 32.47 -2.63 -17.82
CA LEU A 584 31.28 -1.97 -17.29
C LEU A 584 31.63 -0.75 -16.42
N ALA A 585 32.90 -0.61 -16.00
CA ALA A 585 33.33 0.55 -15.23
C ALA A 585 33.12 1.86 -16.03
N PRO A 586 32.59 2.93 -15.38
CA PRO A 586 32.10 4.14 -16.04
C PRO A 586 33.14 5.08 -16.67
#